data_AF-A0A538AJ40-F1
#
_entry.id   AF-A0A538AJ40-F1
#
_cell.length_a   1.000
_cell.length_b   1.000
_cell.length_c   1.000
_cell.angle_alpha   90.00
_cell.angle_beta   90.00
_cell.angle_gamma   90.00
#
_symmetry.space_group_name_H-M   'P 1'
#
loop_
_entity.id
_entity.type
_entity.pdbx_description
1 polymer ?
#
loop_
_entity_poly.entity_id
_entity_poly.type
_entity_poly.pdbx_seq_one_letter_code
_entity_poly.pdbx_strand_id
1 'polypeptide(L)'
;MRRSKHLLMFSAVAAFILVGAAAATRSHPQTTDVSATFNATQTRSHSRTCTEGSNTFRVTNARWRGTTTSTEPRLDGTLVLDTHAVLNVTTGDGWLTGTWRSRNVASAAHGNNVARSSARISAVIDNGNHLDGIANGDAHAPNARLLGNWSATVAADAITGELGSNAPVAPDNSALLYRGGCP
;
A
#
# COMPACT_ATOMS: atom_id res chain seq x y z
N MET A 1 48.19 29.59 -66.35
CA MET A 1 46.80 29.11 -66.28
C MET A 1 46.36 29.12 -64.82
N ARG A 2 45.21 29.76 -64.57
CA ARG A 2 44.64 30.13 -63.26
C ARG A 2 43.66 29.04 -62.82
N ARG A 3 43.68 28.60 -61.54
CA ARG A 3 42.62 27.92 -60.75
C ARG A 3 43.30 27.13 -59.61
N SER A 4 42.85 27.06 -58.36
CA SER A 4 41.85 27.76 -57.55
C SER A 4 42.04 27.29 -56.10
N LYS A 5 42.15 28.24 -55.16
CA LYS A 5 41.42 28.36 -53.89
C LYS A 5 41.46 27.19 -52.87
N HIS A 6 42.21 27.47 -51.79
CA HIS A 6 41.89 27.28 -50.36
C HIS A 6 40.88 26.18 -49.96
N LEU A 7 41.33 25.23 -49.13
CA LEU A 7 40.48 24.59 -48.14
C LEU A 7 41.11 24.77 -46.76
N LEU A 8 40.46 25.65 -46.00
CA LEU A 8 40.77 26.04 -44.63
C LEU A 8 40.42 24.90 -43.66
N MET A 9 41.37 24.61 -42.77
CA MET A 9 41.09 24.04 -41.45
C MET A 9 40.10 24.94 -40.71
N PHE A 10 39.04 24.38 -40.13
CA PHE A 10 38.40 24.93 -38.94
C PHE A 10 37.83 23.81 -38.07
N SER A 11 38.51 23.63 -36.94
CA SER A 11 38.05 22.89 -35.76
C SER A 11 36.97 23.72 -35.05
N ALA A 12 35.83 23.10 -34.71
CA ALA A 12 34.88 23.63 -33.74
C ALA A 12 34.14 22.47 -33.05
N VAL A 13 34.68 22.02 -31.92
CA VAL A 13 33.98 21.15 -30.98
C VAL A 13 32.96 22.01 -30.22
N ALA A 14 31.68 21.89 -30.57
CA ALA A 14 30.59 22.54 -29.84
C ALA A 14 30.16 21.61 -28.68
N ALA A 15 30.64 21.88 -27.47
CA ALA A 15 30.09 21.28 -26.25
C ALA A 15 28.82 22.04 -25.84
N PHE A 16 27.64 21.47 -26.12
CA PHE A 16 26.39 21.96 -25.56
C PHE A 16 26.26 21.51 -24.10
N ILE A 17 26.44 22.44 -23.17
CA ILE A 17 26.06 22.24 -21.76
C ILE A 17 24.54 22.37 -21.69
N LEU A 18 23.82 21.23 -21.70
CA LEU A 18 22.40 21.19 -21.36
C LEU A 18 22.25 21.42 -19.86
N VAL A 19 21.99 22.67 -19.47
CA VAL A 19 21.53 22.99 -18.12
C VAL A 19 20.10 22.47 -18.01
N GLY A 20 19.94 21.27 -17.44
CA GLY A 20 18.64 20.71 -17.08
C GLY A 20 18.06 21.51 -15.91
N ALA A 21 17.21 22.49 -16.19
CA ALA A 21 16.39 23.11 -15.17
C ALA A 21 15.39 22.06 -14.66
N ALA A 22 15.68 21.47 -13.49
CA ALA A 22 14.72 20.66 -12.77
C ALA A 22 13.63 21.59 -12.23
N ALA A 23 12.57 21.80 -12.99
CA ALA A 23 11.36 22.43 -12.50
C ALA A 23 10.76 21.52 -11.42
N ALA A 24 10.98 21.87 -10.15
CA ALA A 24 10.23 21.31 -9.04
C ALA A 24 8.78 21.77 -9.15
N THR A 25 7.96 21.01 -9.87
CA THR A 25 6.52 21.26 -9.94
C THR A 25 5.95 21.10 -8.54
N ARG A 26 5.36 22.17 -8.00
CA ARG A 26 4.62 22.09 -6.72
C ARG A 26 3.53 21.04 -6.88
N SER A 27 3.43 20.10 -5.93
CA SER A 27 2.37 19.10 -5.93
C SER A 27 1.01 19.79 -5.79
N HIS A 28 0.16 19.69 -6.81
CA HIS A 28 -1.20 20.20 -6.76
C HIS A 28 -2.09 19.25 -5.94
N PRO A 29 -3.12 19.78 -5.23
CA PRO A 29 -4.12 18.94 -4.57
C PRO A 29 -4.75 17.94 -5.56
N GLN A 30 -4.67 16.65 -5.25
CA GLN A 30 -5.23 15.59 -6.09
C GLN A 30 -5.76 14.46 -5.21
N THR A 31 -6.98 14.01 -5.50
CA THR A 31 -7.56 12.78 -4.97
C THR A 31 -7.61 11.73 -6.07
N THR A 32 -7.30 10.49 -5.75
CA THR A 32 -7.30 9.39 -6.73
C THR A 32 -7.82 8.12 -6.07
N ASP A 33 -8.79 7.49 -6.71
CA ASP A 33 -9.30 6.18 -6.29
C ASP A 33 -8.24 5.12 -6.53
N VAL A 34 -8.07 4.23 -5.56
CA VAL A 34 -7.07 3.18 -5.60
C VAL A 34 -7.65 1.87 -5.12
N SER A 35 -7.12 0.78 -5.63
CA SER A 35 -7.44 -0.56 -5.17
C SER A 35 -6.19 -1.42 -5.09
N ALA A 36 -6.21 -2.42 -4.22
CA ALA A 36 -5.15 -3.41 -4.11
C ALA A 36 -5.74 -4.73 -3.64
N THR A 37 -5.30 -5.84 -4.23
CA THR A 37 -5.55 -7.18 -3.67
C THR A 37 -4.35 -7.61 -2.85
N PHE A 38 -4.55 -8.50 -1.89
CA PHE A 38 -3.43 -9.03 -1.10
C PHE A 38 -3.65 -10.46 -0.64
N ASN A 39 -2.54 -11.14 -0.43
CA ASN A 39 -2.46 -12.45 0.19
C ASN A 39 -1.25 -12.50 1.12
N ALA A 40 -1.42 -12.98 2.33
CA ALA A 40 -0.34 -13.15 3.28
C ALA A 40 -0.51 -14.41 4.12
N THR A 41 0.62 -15.02 4.48
CA THR A 41 0.68 -16.20 5.35
C THR A 41 1.17 -15.80 6.72
N GLN A 42 0.64 -16.45 7.75
CA GLN A 42 0.99 -16.26 9.14
C GLN A 42 2.42 -16.75 9.37
N THR A 43 3.29 -15.86 9.82
CA THR A 43 4.69 -16.16 10.12
C THR A 43 4.98 -16.24 11.61
N ARG A 44 4.12 -15.64 12.43
CA ARG A 44 4.18 -15.71 13.89
C ARG A 44 2.77 -15.54 14.44
N SER A 45 2.45 -16.28 15.50
CA SER A 45 1.18 -16.15 16.20
C SER A 45 1.35 -16.42 17.68
N HIS A 46 0.60 -15.70 18.50
CA HIS A 46 0.43 -15.96 19.92
C HIS A 46 -1.03 -15.75 20.28
N SER A 47 -1.67 -16.82 20.73
CA SER A 47 -3.08 -16.83 21.10
C SER A 47 -3.26 -17.21 22.55
N ARG A 48 -4.25 -16.58 23.19
CA ARG A 48 -4.78 -16.99 24.48
C ARG A 48 -6.30 -17.08 24.41
N THR A 49 -6.88 -17.95 25.23
CA THR A 49 -8.32 -18.08 25.36
C THR A 49 -8.77 -17.65 26.75
N CYS A 50 -9.94 -17.01 26.82
CA CYS A 50 -10.58 -16.63 28.05
C CYS A 50 -12.05 -17.04 27.96
N THR A 51 -12.56 -17.72 28.97
CA THR A 51 -13.96 -18.15 29.02
C THR A 51 -14.67 -17.37 30.11
N GLU A 52 -15.81 -16.77 29.76
CA GLU A 52 -16.67 -16.02 30.66
C GLU A 52 -18.12 -16.48 30.44
N GLY A 53 -18.71 -17.12 31.44
CA GLY A 53 -20.01 -17.78 31.31
C GLY A 53 -20.00 -18.85 30.21
N SER A 54 -20.91 -18.73 29.24
CA SER A 54 -21.02 -19.64 28.08
C SER A 54 -20.20 -19.19 26.86
N ASN A 55 -19.50 -18.06 26.93
CA ASN A 55 -18.73 -17.51 25.83
C ASN A 55 -17.24 -17.81 25.99
N THR A 56 -16.61 -18.22 24.90
CA THR A 56 -15.14 -18.34 24.83
C THR A 56 -14.61 -17.28 23.89
N PHE A 57 -13.63 -16.52 24.35
CA PHE A 57 -12.95 -15.49 23.57
C PHE A 57 -11.54 -15.97 23.25
N ARG A 58 -11.14 -15.84 21.99
CA ARG A 58 -9.77 -16.04 21.53
C ARG A 58 -9.15 -14.70 21.22
N VAL A 59 -8.07 -14.37 21.92
CA VAL A 59 -7.26 -13.18 21.68
C VAL A 59 -5.99 -13.62 20.96
N THR A 60 -5.73 -13.06 19.78
CA THR A 60 -4.62 -13.47 18.92
C THR A 60 -3.79 -12.26 18.50
N ASN A 61 -2.48 -12.35 18.73
CA ASN A 61 -1.48 -11.47 18.12
C ASN A 61 -0.80 -12.24 17.00
N ALA A 62 -0.88 -11.75 15.76
CA ALA A 62 -0.32 -12.44 14.60
C ALA A 62 0.47 -11.49 13.71
N ARG A 63 1.49 -12.06 13.05
CA ARG A 63 2.27 -11.39 12.01
C ARG A 63 2.14 -12.16 10.71
N TRP A 64 1.69 -11.47 9.68
CA TRP A 64 1.46 -12.01 8.35
C TRP A 64 2.46 -11.41 7.37
N ARG A 65 2.94 -12.23 6.44
CA ARG A 65 3.81 -11.78 5.35
C ARG A 65 3.31 -12.32 4.02
N GLY A 66 3.37 -11.49 3.00
CA GLY A 66 3.02 -11.90 1.65
C GLY A 66 3.17 -10.77 0.67
N THR A 67 2.20 -10.63 -0.21
CA THR A 67 2.22 -9.68 -1.31
C THR A 67 0.91 -8.94 -1.45
N THR A 68 0.99 -7.75 -2.02
CA THR A 68 -0.14 -6.95 -2.43
C THR A 68 0.08 -6.52 -3.88
N THR A 69 -0.99 -6.56 -4.67
CA THR A 69 -0.98 -6.28 -6.10
C THR A 69 -1.85 -5.07 -6.36
N SER A 70 -1.29 -4.03 -7.00
CA SER A 70 -2.02 -2.81 -7.32
C SER A 70 -1.47 -2.16 -8.59
N THR A 71 -2.33 -1.43 -9.31
CA THR A 71 -1.88 -0.52 -10.37
C THR A 71 -1.23 0.75 -9.81
N GLU A 72 -1.48 1.07 -8.53
CA GLU A 72 -0.80 2.13 -7.80
C GLU A 72 0.51 1.58 -7.21
N PRO A 73 1.70 1.98 -7.72
CA PRO A 73 2.97 1.37 -7.34
C PRO A 73 3.31 1.47 -5.86
N ARG A 74 2.76 2.46 -5.15
CA ARG A 74 2.99 2.65 -3.70
C ARG A 74 2.22 1.65 -2.84
N LEU A 75 1.17 1.04 -3.40
CA LEU A 75 0.41 -0.03 -2.76
C LEU A 75 0.88 -1.41 -3.22
N ASP A 76 1.61 -1.53 -4.32
CA ASP A 76 2.11 -2.78 -4.88
C ASP A 76 3.41 -3.30 -4.22
N GLY A 77 3.55 -4.63 -4.11
CA GLY A 77 4.78 -5.31 -3.70
C GLY A 77 4.65 -6.21 -2.46
N THR A 78 5.69 -6.25 -1.64
CA THR A 78 5.70 -7.06 -0.41
C THR A 78 4.79 -6.47 0.65
N LEU A 79 4.12 -7.31 1.43
CA LEU A 79 3.19 -6.95 2.49
C LEU A 79 3.62 -7.53 3.84
N VAL A 80 3.50 -6.71 4.89
CA VAL A 80 3.53 -7.16 6.29
C VAL A 80 2.31 -6.61 7.01
N LEU A 81 1.58 -7.51 7.67
CA LEU A 81 0.51 -7.18 8.60
C LEU A 81 0.93 -7.59 10.01
N ASP A 82 0.79 -6.69 10.97
CA ASP A 82 0.87 -7.01 12.39
C ASP A 82 -0.52 -6.76 12.99
N THR A 83 -1.16 -7.78 13.55
CA THR A 83 -2.58 -7.75 13.94
C THR A 83 -2.79 -8.18 15.39
N HIS A 84 -3.72 -7.53 16.07
CA HIS A 84 -4.31 -7.93 17.34
C HIS A 84 -5.82 -8.14 17.14
N ALA A 85 -6.29 -9.36 17.36
CA ALA A 85 -7.69 -9.74 17.18
C ALA A 85 -8.30 -10.28 18.48
N VAL A 86 -9.58 -9.99 18.69
CA VAL A 86 -10.42 -10.60 19.73
C VAL A 86 -11.64 -11.19 19.04
N LEU A 87 -11.84 -12.49 19.19
CA LEU A 87 -12.92 -13.24 18.57
C LEU A 87 -13.72 -13.98 19.64
N ASN A 88 -15.02 -13.78 19.70
CA ASN A 88 -15.92 -14.70 20.38
C ASN A 88 -16.05 -15.97 19.52
N VAL A 89 -15.41 -17.07 19.94
CA VAL A 89 -15.44 -18.32 19.16
C VAL A 89 -16.80 -19.01 19.21
N THR A 90 -17.67 -18.61 20.13
CA THR A 90 -19.05 -19.13 20.23
C THR A 90 -19.95 -18.52 19.16
N THR A 91 -19.86 -17.21 18.93
CA THR A 91 -20.73 -16.50 17.96
C THR A 91 -20.06 -16.29 16.60
N GLY A 92 -18.72 -16.27 16.55
CA GLY A 92 -17.98 -15.91 15.35
C GLY A 92 -17.70 -14.41 15.22
N ASP A 93 -18.17 -13.59 16.16
CA ASP A 93 -18.03 -12.13 16.10
C ASP A 93 -16.78 -11.64 16.81
N GLY A 94 -16.20 -10.56 16.31
CA GLY A 94 -15.02 -9.99 16.93
C GLY A 94 -14.56 -8.69 16.32
N TRP A 95 -13.33 -8.33 16.65
CA TRP A 95 -12.67 -7.18 16.08
C TRP A 95 -11.17 -7.44 15.90
N LEU A 96 -10.59 -6.70 14.97
CA LEU A 96 -9.17 -6.71 14.65
C LEU A 96 -8.64 -5.29 14.56
N THR A 97 -7.45 -5.06 15.10
CA THR A 97 -6.68 -3.84 14.85
C THR A 97 -5.26 -4.21 14.46
N GLY A 98 -4.56 -3.33 13.77
CA GLY A 98 -3.20 -3.64 13.37
C GLY A 98 -2.51 -2.57 12.54
N THR A 99 -1.42 -2.97 11.92
CA THR A 99 -0.68 -2.14 10.97
C THR A 99 -0.48 -2.87 9.65
N TRP A 100 -0.71 -2.15 8.57
CA TRP A 100 -0.37 -2.50 7.20
C TRP A 100 0.95 -1.83 6.82
N ARG A 101 1.86 -2.58 6.19
CA ARG A 101 3.05 -2.02 5.55
C ARG A 101 3.31 -2.72 4.22
N SER A 102 3.34 -1.96 3.13
CA SER A 102 3.78 -2.48 1.83
C SER A 102 5.05 -1.81 1.34
N ARG A 103 5.84 -2.55 0.56
CA ARG A 103 7.06 -2.04 -0.08
C ARG A 103 7.17 -2.61 -1.49
N ASN A 104 7.26 -1.71 -2.47
CA ASN A 104 7.47 -2.06 -3.87
C ASN A 104 8.90 -2.53 -4.09
N VAL A 105 9.08 -3.79 -4.45
CA VAL A 105 10.41 -4.39 -4.65
C VAL A 105 11.02 -4.02 -6.00
N ALA A 106 10.21 -3.71 -7.02
CA ALA A 106 10.70 -3.27 -8.32
C ALA A 106 11.31 -1.86 -8.29
N SER A 107 10.78 -1.00 -7.42
CA SER A 107 11.28 0.37 -7.20
C SER A 107 12.64 0.41 -6.48
N ALA A 108 13.03 -0.66 -5.78
CA ALA A 108 14.32 -0.75 -5.11
C ALA A 108 15.52 -0.85 -6.08
N ALA A 109 15.27 -1.21 -7.35
CA ALA A 109 16.31 -1.28 -8.38
C ALA A 109 16.80 0.11 -8.85
N HIS A 110 16.07 1.19 -8.55
CA HIS A 110 16.34 2.55 -9.08
C HIS A 110 16.75 3.58 -7.99
N GLY A 111 17.32 3.12 -6.87
CA GLY A 111 17.84 3.98 -5.79
C GLY A 111 16.95 4.06 -4.55
N ASN A 112 17.30 4.93 -3.60
CA ASN A 112 16.74 4.99 -2.23
C ASN A 112 15.25 5.39 -2.13
N ASN A 113 14.55 5.64 -3.24
CA ASN A 113 13.15 6.05 -3.28
C ASN A 113 12.23 4.84 -3.48
N VAL A 114 12.19 3.94 -2.50
CA VAL A 114 11.31 2.78 -2.55
C VAL A 114 9.88 3.21 -2.26
N ALA A 115 9.00 3.11 -3.26
CA ALA A 115 7.57 3.30 -3.09
C ALA A 115 7.06 2.33 -2.01
N ARG A 116 6.39 2.88 -0.99
CA ARG A 116 5.94 2.13 0.18
C ARG A 116 4.68 2.75 0.76
N SER A 117 3.85 1.95 1.39
CA SER A 117 2.70 2.43 2.15
C SER A 117 2.74 1.94 3.59
N SER A 118 2.14 2.71 4.48
CA SER A 118 1.89 2.29 5.85
C SER A 118 0.54 2.80 6.31
N ALA A 119 -0.27 1.94 6.92
CA ALA A 119 -1.55 2.31 7.48
C ALA A 119 -1.81 1.62 8.81
N ARG A 120 -2.64 2.25 9.65
CA ARG A 120 -3.34 1.56 10.73
C ARG A 120 -4.60 0.95 10.17
N ILE A 121 -4.89 -0.29 10.55
CA ILE A 121 -6.09 -1.00 10.15
C ILE A 121 -6.96 -1.29 11.37
N SER A 122 -8.26 -1.19 11.19
CA SER A 122 -9.29 -1.61 12.15
C SER A 122 -10.38 -2.33 11.37
N ALA A 123 -10.88 -3.45 11.88
CA ALA A 123 -11.91 -4.25 11.24
C ALA A 123 -12.82 -4.91 12.28
N VAL A 124 -14.05 -5.20 11.86
CA VAL A 124 -14.95 -6.15 12.53
C VAL A 124 -14.68 -7.55 11.99
N ILE A 125 -14.92 -8.56 12.81
CA ILE A 125 -14.90 -9.97 12.42
C ILE A 125 -16.33 -10.48 12.45
N ASP A 126 -16.79 -11.07 11.35
CA ASP A 126 -18.09 -11.75 11.24
C ASP A 126 -17.87 -13.19 10.75
N ASN A 127 -18.79 -14.09 11.11
CA ASN A 127 -18.78 -15.50 10.73
C ASN A 127 -17.46 -16.23 11.03
N GLY A 128 -16.70 -15.73 12.03
CA GLY A 128 -15.45 -16.31 12.52
C GLY A 128 -14.21 -16.06 11.66
N ASN A 129 -14.37 -15.59 10.42
CA ASN A 129 -13.26 -15.46 9.47
C ASN A 129 -13.37 -14.30 8.48
N HIS A 130 -14.52 -13.63 8.38
CA HIS A 130 -14.69 -12.49 7.49
C HIS A 130 -14.28 -11.21 8.21
N LEU A 131 -13.55 -10.36 7.51
CA LEU A 131 -13.07 -9.08 8.03
C LEU A 131 -13.63 -7.97 7.14
N ASP A 132 -14.22 -6.95 7.77
CA ASP A 132 -14.60 -5.70 7.11
C ASP A 132 -14.07 -4.54 7.92
N GLY A 133 -13.38 -3.61 7.28
CA GLY A 133 -12.64 -2.60 8.02
C GLY A 133 -12.21 -1.38 7.23
N ILE A 134 -11.45 -0.56 7.93
CA ILE A 134 -10.86 0.68 7.44
C ILE A 134 -9.33 0.65 7.61
N ALA A 135 -8.66 1.29 6.67
CA ALA A 135 -7.22 1.55 6.64
C ALA A 135 -6.99 3.06 6.55
N ASN A 136 -6.17 3.59 7.44
CA ASN A 136 -5.81 5.00 7.48
C ASN A 136 -4.29 5.16 7.64
N GLY A 137 -3.65 5.87 6.71
CA GLY A 137 -2.23 6.12 6.77
C GLY A 137 -1.69 6.90 5.58
N ASP A 138 -0.56 6.44 5.05
CA ASP A 138 0.23 7.18 4.08
C ASP A 138 0.83 6.28 3.00
N ALA A 139 0.94 6.81 1.79
CA ALA A 139 1.72 6.26 0.68
C ALA A 139 2.88 7.21 0.39
N HIS A 140 4.10 6.70 0.43
CA HIS A 140 5.33 7.47 0.30
C HIS A 140 5.87 7.48 -1.14
N ALA A 141 6.59 8.55 -1.48
CA ALA A 141 7.28 8.77 -2.75
C ALA A 141 6.36 8.75 -4.01
N PRO A 142 5.65 9.86 -4.30
CA PRO A 142 5.48 11.06 -3.48
C PRO A 142 4.46 10.83 -2.35
N ASN A 143 4.58 11.63 -1.28
CA ASN A 143 3.73 11.51 -0.10
C ASN A 143 2.25 11.77 -0.43
N ALA A 144 1.37 10.87 0.03
CA ALA A 144 -0.07 11.00 0.00
C ALA A 144 -0.68 10.40 1.26
N ARG A 145 -1.84 10.92 1.68
CA ARG A 145 -2.69 10.28 2.70
C ARG A 145 -3.49 9.15 2.05
N LEU A 146 -3.58 8.02 2.73
CA LEU A 146 -4.40 6.87 2.39
C LEU A 146 -5.57 6.78 3.36
N LEU A 147 -6.78 6.71 2.82
CA LEU A 147 -7.96 6.31 3.56
C LEU A 147 -8.74 5.33 2.69
N GLY A 148 -9.13 4.20 3.24
CA GLY A 148 -9.96 3.27 2.50
C GLY A 148 -10.52 2.14 3.31
N ASN A 149 -11.55 1.52 2.77
CA ASN A 149 -12.15 0.31 3.28
C ASN A 149 -11.34 -0.88 2.76
N TRP A 150 -11.25 -1.92 3.59
CA TRP A 150 -10.68 -3.19 3.21
C TRP A 150 -11.53 -4.32 3.75
N SER A 151 -11.59 -5.41 3.02
CA SER A 151 -12.16 -6.65 3.51
C SER A 151 -11.21 -7.81 3.28
N ALA A 152 -11.39 -8.88 4.05
CA ALA A 152 -10.56 -10.08 3.91
C ALA A 152 -11.26 -11.31 4.47
N THR A 153 -10.70 -12.47 4.15
CA THR A 153 -11.04 -13.75 4.75
C THR A 153 -9.79 -14.36 5.35
N VAL A 154 -9.91 -14.86 6.58
CA VAL A 154 -8.85 -15.60 7.28
C VAL A 154 -9.15 -17.10 7.18
N ALA A 155 -8.32 -17.84 6.47
CA ALA A 155 -8.44 -19.28 6.33
C ALA A 155 -7.16 -19.96 6.84
N ALA A 156 -7.28 -20.69 7.95
CA ALA A 156 -6.15 -21.32 8.63
C ALA A 156 -5.01 -20.32 8.93
N ASP A 157 -3.88 -20.44 8.24
CA ASP A 157 -2.71 -19.59 8.36
C ASP A 157 -2.59 -18.57 7.21
N ALA A 158 -3.62 -18.39 6.38
CA ALA A 158 -3.66 -17.40 5.32
C ALA A 158 -4.69 -16.30 5.61
N ILE A 159 -4.36 -15.08 5.17
CA ILE A 159 -5.27 -13.95 5.07
C ILE A 159 -5.25 -13.41 3.64
N THR A 160 -6.42 -13.38 3.00
CA THR A 160 -6.61 -12.92 1.62
C THR A 160 -7.68 -11.84 1.60
N GLY A 161 -7.42 -10.73 0.93
CA GLY A 161 -8.37 -9.63 0.93
C GLY A 161 -8.05 -8.55 -0.08
N GLU A 162 -8.79 -7.45 0.05
CA GLU A 162 -8.76 -6.33 -0.87
C GLU A 162 -8.88 -5.01 -0.11
N LEU A 163 -8.16 -3.98 -0.57
CA LEU A 163 -8.30 -2.59 -0.18
C LEU A 163 -8.90 -1.84 -1.36
N GLY A 164 -9.94 -1.04 -1.15
CA GLY A 164 -10.43 -0.16 -2.21
C GLY A 164 -11.05 -0.87 -3.42
N SER A 165 -11.40 -2.14 -3.29
CA SER A 165 -12.04 -2.93 -4.34
C SER A 165 -13.57 -2.79 -4.30
N ASN A 166 -14.13 -2.47 -5.47
CA ASN A 166 -15.53 -2.13 -5.75
C ASN A 166 -15.99 -0.72 -5.28
N ALA A 167 -16.66 0.01 -6.20
CA ALA A 167 -17.59 1.14 -6.01
C ALA A 167 -18.34 1.33 -7.35
N PRO A 168 -19.66 1.64 -7.43
CA PRO A 168 -20.44 2.49 -6.54
C PRO A 168 -21.84 1.91 -6.21
N VAL A 169 -21.97 1.14 -5.13
CA VAL A 169 -23.09 1.00 -4.17
C VAL A 169 -23.13 -0.46 -3.66
N ALA A 170 -23.37 -0.60 -2.34
CA ALA A 170 -22.93 -1.62 -1.38
C ALA A 170 -23.00 -3.14 -1.68
N PRO A 171 -22.22 -3.94 -0.92
CA PRO A 171 -21.18 -3.52 0.05
C PRO A 171 -19.79 -3.52 -0.58
N ASP A 172 -19.29 -2.32 -0.86
CA ASP A 172 -18.12 -2.06 -1.69
C ASP A 172 -17.00 -1.42 -0.84
N ASN A 173 -15.75 -1.83 -1.05
CA ASN A 173 -14.61 -1.26 -0.34
C ASN A 173 -14.08 -0.05 -1.11
N SER A 174 -14.35 1.19 -0.72
CA SER A 174 -13.75 2.36 -1.38
C SER A 174 -12.40 2.74 -0.76
N ALA A 175 -11.39 3.10 -1.56
CA ALA A 175 -10.13 3.66 -1.05
C ALA A 175 -9.60 4.78 -1.94
N LEU A 176 -8.96 5.77 -1.31
CA LEU A 176 -8.42 6.95 -1.98
C LEU A 176 -7.03 7.30 -1.48
N LEU A 177 -6.26 7.93 -2.38
CA LEU A 177 -5.04 8.65 -2.05
C LEU A 177 -5.24 10.14 -2.26
N TYR A 178 -4.86 10.93 -1.25
CA TYR A 178 -4.89 12.39 -1.31
C TYR A 178 -3.46 12.97 -1.24
N ARG A 179 -3.09 13.78 -2.23
CA ARG A 179 -1.81 14.50 -2.31
C ARG A 179 -2.06 16.00 -2.22
N GLY A 180 -1.19 16.76 -1.52
CA GLY A 180 -1.22 18.23 -1.49
C GLY A 180 -2.02 18.85 -0.34
N GLY A 181 -1.98 20.17 -0.24
CA GLY A 181 -2.82 21.01 0.64
C GLY A 181 -3.26 22.25 -0.13
N CYS A 182 -4.41 22.82 0.21
CA CYS A 182 -4.82 24.12 -0.34
C CYS A 182 -3.84 25.20 0.16
N PRO A 183 -3.38 26.12 -0.70
CA PRO A 183 -2.50 27.21 -0.31
C PRO A 183 -3.14 28.14 0.73
#